data_AF-A0A9D8YM29-F1
#
_entry.id   AF-A0A9D8YM29-F1
#
_cell.length_a   1.000
_cell.length_b   1.000
_cell.length_c   1.000
_cell.angle_alpha   90.00
_cell.angle_beta   90.00
_cell.angle_gamma   90.00
#
_symmetry.space_group_name_H-M   'P 1'
#
loop_
_entity.id
_entity.type
_entity.pdbx_description
1 polymer ?
#
loop_
_entity_poly.entity_id
_entity_poly.type
_entity_poly.pdbx_seq_one_letter_code
_entity_poly.pdbx_strand_id
1 'polypeptide(L)'
;MKVWGVSVSYYTGKLEAYLRYKGIAYEMQHPFADQARIRKLAGAVQVPIVEREDGRFMSDSTPTIQQLEKEFPARPVFPSNPVVRFIALLIEDYADEWLWRSAMHYRWSYEHDRELLSRILADEVTTHLPLPRFVRRYLVKRRQRTRFVLQDGVTDQTRPHVEAGFFNAMDGMLTMLKNRPYLLGQTPSIADIGLMGPMLRHFGQDPTPAAIMRNEWPAIAEWVARVWNAGTMSGDTSLLETVPADAALLLKEIAETHIVQLRENALAYGRGQRTFEMQVQDCHYQNLPVSRYRVYCLERLREEFHALSPDQQTDVRSHLPQAEYALLWEADVAATSLYDVDRQAPFNKAINVLP
;
A
#
# COMPACT_ATOMS: atom_id res chain seq x y z
N MET A 1 -9.25 -20.26 5.56
CA MET A 1 -8.09 -19.64 6.28
C MET A 1 -8.55 -18.61 7.30
N LYS A 2 -7.73 -18.21 8.26
CA LYS A 2 -8.04 -17.10 9.19
C LYS A 2 -7.25 -15.86 8.82
N VAL A 3 -7.88 -14.69 8.86
CA VAL A 3 -7.23 -13.39 8.65
C VAL A 3 -7.28 -12.64 9.97
N TRP A 4 -6.12 -12.40 10.57
CA TRP A 4 -5.98 -11.57 11.76
C TRP A 4 -5.86 -10.11 11.31
N GLY A 5 -6.92 -9.34 11.51
CA GLY A 5 -7.08 -8.00 10.93
C GLY A 5 -7.88 -7.05 11.79
N VAL A 6 -7.95 -5.79 11.37
CA VAL A 6 -8.74 -4.72 12.02
C VAL A 6 -9.56 -4.03 10.93
N SER A 7 -10.82 -3.68 11.21
CA SER A 7 -11.78 -3.26 10.18
C SER A 7 -11.38 -1.96 9.46
N VAL A 8 -10.59 -1.12 10.13
CA VAL A 8 -10.12 0.19 9.63
C VAL A 8 -8.67 0.16 9.13
N SER A 9 -8.03 -1.01 9.05
CA SER A 9 -6.64 -1.14 8.61
C SER A 9 -6.51 -1.02 7.09
N TYR A 10 -5.56 -0.18 6.66
CA TYR A 10 -5.12 0.02 5.29
C TYR A 10 -4.89 -1.32 4.56
N TYR A 11 -3.91 -2.10 5.05
CA TYR A 11 -3.49 -3.34 4.42
C TYR A 11 -4.48 -4.49 4.63
N THR A 12 -5.28 -4.46 5.72
CA THR A 12 -6.37 -5.45 5.89
C THR A 12 -7.43 -5.24 4.80
N GLY A 13 -7.80 -3.99 4.51
CA GLY A 13 -8.72 -3.67 3.40
C GLY A 13 -8.22 -4.12 2.04
N LYS A 14 -6.92 -3.91 1.75
CA LYS A 14 -6.24 -4.42 0.55
C LYS A 14 -6.38 -5.94 0.42
N LEU A 15 -6.00 -6.68 1.47
CA LEU A 15 -6.08 -8.15 1.46
C LEU A 15 -7.54 -8.65 1.36
N GLU A 16 -8.48 -8.02 2.07
CA GLU A 16 -9.90 -8.38 1.98
C GLU A 16 -10.44 -8.18 0.56
N ALA A 17 -10.08 -7.07 -0.11
CA ALA A 17 -10.49 -6.82 -1.50
C ALA A 17 -10.00 -7.95 -2.43
N TYR A 18 -8.74 -8.37 -2.27
CA TYR A 18 -8.18 -9.51 -3.00
C TYR A 18 -8.93 -10.81 -2.72
N LEU A 19 -9.06 -11.20 -1.44
CA LEU A 19 -9.70 -12.46 -1.06
C LEU A 19 -11.15 -12.54 -1.55
N ARG A 20 -11.89 -11.42 -1.47
CA ARG A 20 -13.25 -11.31 -1.98
C ARG A 20 -13.31 -11.44 -3.50
N TYR A 21 -12.43 -10.75 -4.23
CA TYR A 21 -12.36 -10.87 -5.68
C TYR A 21 -12.09 -12.31 -6.13
N LYS A 22 -11.14 -12.98 -5.46
CA LYS A 22 -10.77 -14.38 -5.74
C LYS A 22 -11.79 -15.41 -5.24
N GLY A 23 -12.78 -15.00 -4.46
CA GLY A 23 -13.74 -15.91 -3.83
C GLY A 23 -13.10 -16.86 -2.79
N ILE A 24 -11.98 -16.46 -2.18
CA ILE A 24 -11.27 -17.29 -1.21
C ILE A 24 -11.92 -17.10 0.16
N ALA A 25 -12.42 -18.20 0.74
CA ALA A 25 -13.07 -18.18 2.04
C ALA A 25 -12.08 -17.88 3.18
N TYR A 26 -12.42 -16.90 4.02
CA TYR A 26 -11.67 -16.57 5.21
C TYR A 26 -12.59 -16.22 6.38
N GLU A 27 -12.05 -16.37 7.59
CA GLU A 27 -12.67 -15.89 8.83
C GLU A 27 -11.83 -14.75 9.39
N MET A 28 -12.44 -13.58 9.61
CA MET A 28 -11.77 -12.45 10.23
C MET A 28 -11.63 -12.68 11.74
N GLN A 29 -10.41 -12.60 12.24
CA GLN A 29 -10.04 -12.75 13.64
C GLN A 29 -9.41 -11.45 14.15
N HIS A 30 -9.61 -11.16 15.43
CA HIS A 30 -9.03 -9.97 16.03
C HIS A 30 -7.59 -10.25 16.50
N PRO A 31 -6.57 -9.49 16.05
CA PRO A 31 -5.16 -9.78 16.34
C PRO A 31 -4.83 -9.73 17.84
N PHE A 32 -5.64 -9.03 18.64
CA PHE A 32 -5.41 -8.94 20.08
C PHE A 32 -5.92 -10.15 20.88
N ALA A 33 -6.68 -11.05 20.25
CA ALA A 33 -7.16 -12.29 20.88
C ALA A 33 -6.04 -13.33 21.07
N ASP A 34 -4.98 -13.29 20.26
CA ASP A 34 -3.86 -14.24 20.36
C ASP A 34 -2.49 -13.59 20.01
N GLN A 35 -2.21 -12.45 20.66
CA GLN A 35 -1.00 -11.67 20.38
C GLN A 35 0.29 -12.45 20.62
N ALA A 36 0.31 -13.32 21.64
CA ALA A 36 1.50 -14.06 22.01
C ALA A 36 1.90 -15.04 20.90
N ARG A 37 0.94 -15.79 20.35
CA ARG A 37 1.20 -16.71 19.23
C ARG A 37 1.55 -15.95 17.96
N ILE A 38 0.84 -14.85 17.67
CA ILE A 38 1.14 -13.98 16.53
C ILE A 38 2.58 -13.47 16.59
N ARG A 39 3.02 -12.86 17.70
CA ARG A 39 4.42 -12.39 17.84
C ARG A 39 5.43 -13.52 17.69
N LYS A 40 5.14 -14.69 18.24
CA LYS A 40 6.04 -15.85 18.17
C LYS A 40 6.22 -16.34 16.73
N LEU A 41 5.14 -16.43 15.95
CA LEU A 41 5.15 -17.06 14.63
C LEU A 41 5.35 -16.05 13.49
N ALA A 42 4.67 -14.91 13.51
CA ALA A 42 4.75 -13.86 12.48
C ALA A 42 5.80 -12.78 12.78
N GLY A 43 6.39 -12.77 13.98
CA GLY A 43 7.43 -11.80 14.38
C GLY A 43 6.88 -10.48 14.94
N ALA A 44 5.77 -9.97 14.41
CA ALA A 44 5.13 -8.74 14.87
C ALA A 44 3.59 -8.84 14.84
N VAL A 45 2.91 -8.00 15.64
CA VAL A 45 1.45 -7.81 15.54
C VAL A 45 1.18 -6.70 14.54
N GLN A 46 1.45 -6.97 13.27
CA GLN A 46 1.23 -6.05 12.15
C GLN A 46 0.22 -6.68 11.20
N VAL A 47 -0.98 -6.08 11.14
CA VAL A 47 -2.09 -6.62 10.36
C VAL A 47 -2.03 -6.16 8.90
N PRO A 48 -2.48 -6.99 7.95
CA PRO A 48 -3.10 -8.30 8.14
C PRO A 48 -2.09 -9.42 8.32
N ILE A 49 -2.50 -10.49 9.00
CA ILE A 49 -1.74 -11.74 9.12
C ILE A 49 -2.67 -12.89 8.75
N VAL A 50 -2.23 -13.79 7.88
CA VAL A 50 -3.03 -14.94 7.46
C VAL A 50 -2.52 -16.19 8.16
N GLU A 51 -3.40 -16.86 8.90
CA GLU A 51 -3.15 -18.19 9.45
C GLU A 51 -3.75 -19.26 8.53
N ARG A 52 -2.88 -20.16 8.08
CA ARG A 52 -3.21 -21.32 7.27
C ARG A 52 -3.75 -22.45 8.13
N GLU A 53 -4.46 -23.38 7.51
CA GLU A 53 -5.00 -24.57 8.18
C GLU A 53 -3.90 -25.51 8.71
N ASP A 54 -2.72 -25.48 8.06
CA ASP A 54 -1.52 -26.21 8.52
C ASP A 54 -0.77 -25.51 9.66
N GLY A 55 -1.30 -24.40 10.19
CA GLY A 55 -0.72 -23.64 11.29
C GLY A 55 0.39 -22.67 10.91
N ARG A 56 0.76 -22.56 9.62
CA ARG A 56 1.71 -21.53 9.15
C ARG A 56 1.07 -20.14 9.14
N PHE A 57 1.90 -19.13 9.35
CA PHE A 57 1.51 -17.72 9.35
C PHE A 57 2.15 -17.02 8.16
N MET A 58 1.35 -16.29 7.40
CA MET A 58 1.80 -15.38 6.36
C MET A 58 1.62 -13.95 6.86
N SER A 59 2.65 -13.13 6.71
CA SER A 59 2.63 -11.71 7.05
C SER A 59 2.90 -10.87 5.80
N ASP A 60 2.55 -9.59 5.87
CA ASP A 60 2.68 -8.63 4.77
C ASP A 60 1.75 -8.95 3.58
N SER A 61 0.88 -8.00 3.23
CA SER A 61 -0.16 -8.20 2.22
C SER A 61 0.40 -8.52 0.84
N THR A 62 1.52 -7.92 0.46
CA THR A 62 2.07 -8.05 -0.91
C THR A 62 2.60 -9.46 -1.19
N PRO A 63 3.59 -10.00 -0.45
CA PRO A 63 4.03 -11.39 -0.61
C PRO A 63 2.93 -12.40 -0.25
N THR A 64 1.98 -12.04 0.64
CA THR A 64 0.81 -12.89 0.90
C THR A 64 -0.06 -13.05 -0.34
N ILE A 65 -0.39 -11.97 -1.04
CA ILE A 65 -1.17 -12.01 -2.28
C ILE A 65 -0.40 -12.78 -3.36
N GLN A 66 0.91 -12.55 -3.50
CA GLN A 66 1.75 -13.28 -4.46
C GLN A 66 1.77 -14.79 -4.19
N GLN A 67 1.82 -15.21 -2.93
CA GLN A 67 1.74 -16.62 -2.56
C GLN A 67 0.36 -17.21 -2.86
N LEU A 68 -0.72 -16.49 -2.53
CA LEU A 68 -2.08 -16.94 -2.81
C LEU A 68 -2.37 -17.02 -4.32
N GLU A 69 -1.80 -16.14 -5.16
CA GLU A 69 -1.95 -16.22 -6.61
C GLU A 69 -1.34 -17.51 -7.21
N LYS A 70 -0.27 -18.04 -6.60
CA LYS A 70 0.30 -19.35 -6.99
C LYS A 70 -0.63 -20.51 -6.61
N GLU A 71 -1.32 -20.39 -5.48
CA GLU A 71 -2.21 -21.43 -4.95
C GLU A 71 -3.61 -21.41 -5.61
N PHE A 72 -4.08 -20.23 -6.02
CA PHE A 72 -5.42 -20.00 -6.58
C PHE A 72 -5.31 -19.31 -7.95
N PRO A 73 -4.95 -20.03 -9.03
CA PRO A 73 -4.61 -19.42 -10.31
C PRO A 73 -5.80 -18.84 -11.11
N ALA A 74 -7.04 -19.18 -10.77
CA ALA A 74 -8.23 -18.69 -11.49
C ALA A 74 -8.46 -17.20 -11.25
N ARG A 75 -8.82 -16.43 -12.29
CA ARG A 75 -9.02 -14.96 -12.23
C ARG A 75 -7.77 -14.25 -11.68
N PRO A 76 -6.64 -14.27 -12.41
CA PRO A 76 -5.41 -13.66 -11.94
C PRO A 76 -5.56 -12.16 -11.75
N VAL A 77 -4.84 -11.59 -10.77
CA VAL A 77 -4.69 -10.13 -10.63
C VAL A 77 -3.39 -9.63 -11.26
N PHE A 78 -2.44 -10.52 -11.55
CA PHE A 78 -1.20 -10.17 -12.23
C PHE A 78 -1.38 -10.27 -13.75
N PRO A 79 -1.12 -9.18 -14.51
CA PRO A 79 -1.09 -9.24 -15.97
C PRO A 79 -0.18 -10.35 -16.50
N SER A 80 -0.58 -10.98 -17.61
CA SER A 80 0.21 -11.99 -18.34
C SER A 80 1.45 -11.37 -18.98
N ASN A 81 1.28 -10.20 -19.59
CA ASN A 81 2.39 -9.45 -20.17
C ASN A 81 3.37 -8.98 -19.05
N PRO A 82 4.67 -9.34 -19.12
CA PRO A 82 5.65 -8.97 -18.09
C PRO A 82 5.87 -7.45 -17.93
N VAL A 83 5.76 -6.67 -19.01
CA VAL A 83 5.90 -5.20 -18.99
C VAL A 83 4.71 -4.58 -18.24
N VAL A 84 3.48 -4.99 -18.57
CA VAL A 84 2.28 -4.51 -17.87
C VAL A 84 2.28 -4.96 -16.42
N ARG A 85 2.75 -6.18 -16.13
CA ARG A 85 2.91 -6.67 -14.76
C ARG A 85 3.87 -5.82 -13.94
N PHE A 86 5.02 -5.44 -14.51
CA PHE A 86 5.97 -4.55 -13.85
C PHE A 86 5.34 -3.20 -13.50
N ILE A 87 4.60 -2.59 -14.43
CA ILE A 87 3.85 -1.36 -14.18
C ILE A 87 2.80 -1.53 -13.09
N ALA A 88 2.10 -2.67 -13.06
CA ALA A 88 1.11 -2.95 -12.03
C ALA A 88 1.73 -3.07 -10.64
N LEU A 89 2.90 -3.72 -10.52
CA LEU A 89 3.67 -3.83 -9.27
C LEU A 89 4.19 -2.47 -8.80
N LEU A 90 4.64 -1.62 -9.72
CA LEU A 90 5.08 -0.26 -9.40
C LEU A 90 3.93 0.60 -8.85
N ILE A 91 2.73 0.50 -9.44
CA ILE A 91 1.54 1.20 -8.93
C ILE A 91 1.12 0.64 -7.56
N GLU A 92 1.20 -0.67 -7.37
CA GLU A 92 0.94 -1.30 -6.08
C GLU A 92 1.90 -0.78 -4.99
N ASP A 93 3.20 -0.73 -5.26
CA ASP A 93 4.21 -0.27 -4.30
C ASP A 93 4.03 1.23 -3.95
N TYR A 94 3.71 2.06 -4.96
CA TYR A 94 3.29 3.45 -4.74
C TYR A 94 2.07 3.55 -3.82
N ALA A 95 1.05 2.73 -4.08
CA ALA A 95 -0.16 2.73 -3.28
C ALA A 95 0.15 2.30 -1.84
N ASP A 96 1.02 1.32 -1.62
CA ASP A 96 1.32 0.81 -0.28
C ASP A 96 2.22 1.76 0.53
N GLU A 97 3.19 2.42 -0.10
CA GLU A 97 4.29 3.10 0.61
C GLU A 97 4.29 4.63 0.51
N TRP A 98 3.69 5.21 -0.54
CA TRP A 98 3.61 6.66 -0.71
C TRP A 98 2.27 7.23 -0.23
N LEU A 99 1.16 6.65 -0.69
CA LEU A 99 -0.19 7.13 -0.33
C LEU A 99 -0.52 6.94 1.15
N TRP A 100 0.22 6.08 1.86
CA TRP A 100 0.14 5.91 3.31
C TRP A 100 0.19 7.25 4.06
N ARG A 101 1.13 8.13 3.71
CA ARG A 101 1.33 9.42 4.39
C ARG A 101 0.08 10.28 4.31
N SER A 102 -0.49 10.41 3.11
CA SER A 102 -1.71 11.19 2.89
C SER A 102 -2.92 10.56 3.56
N ALA A 103 -3.08 9.24 3.50
CA ALA A 103 -4.15 8.51 4.17
C ALA A 103 -4.10 8.69 5.71
N MET A 104 -2.91 8.62 6.31
CA MET A 104 -2.75 8.88 7.75
C MET A 104 -2.96 10.34 8.11
N HIS A 105 -2.54 11.25 7.23
CA HIS A 105 -2.76 12.68 7.41
C HIS A 105 -4.25 13.00 7.54
N TYR A 106 -5.07 12.60 6.55
CA TYR A 106 -6.50 12.88 6.58
C TYR A 106 -7.17 12.27 7.82
N ARG A 107 -6.81 11.04 8.17
CA ARG A 107 -7.38 10.34 9.32
C ARG A 107 -7.10 11.01 10.67
N TRP A 108 -5.86 11.47 10.88
CA TRP A 108 -5.37 11.83 12.21
C TRP A 108 -5.13 13.32 12.42
N SER A 109 -5.08 14.11 11.36
CA SER A 109 -4.92 15.57 11.43
C SER A 109 -6.26 16.29 11.61
N TYR A 110 -7.31 15.79 10.96
CA TYR A 110 -8.65 16.36 11.03
C TYR A 110 -9.39 15.86 12.26
N GLU A 111 -10.06 16.77 12.98
CA GLU A 111 -10.66 16.46 14.28
C GLU A 111 -11.79 15.44 14.15
N HIS A 112 -12.68 15.62 13.19
CA HIS A 112 -13.84 14.76 13.01
C HIS A 112 -13.44 13.30 12.72
N ASP A 113 -12.50 13.12 11.80
CA ASP A 113 -11.91 11.84 11.41
C ASP A 113 -11.23 11.16 12.61
N ARG A 114 -10.36 11.90 13.28
CA ARG A 114 -9.64 11.41 14.45
C ARG A 114 -10.59 11.00 15.59
N GLU A 115 -11.67 11.74 15.80
CA GLU A 115 -12.67 11.40 16.81
C GLU A 115 -13.42 10.11 16.45
N LEU A 116 -13.87 9.94 15.20
CA LEU A 116 -14.50 8.71 14.75
C LEU A 116 -13.55 7.51 14.91
N LEU A 117 -12.34 7.59 14.37
CA LEU A 117 -11.40 6.48 14.35
C LEU A 117 -10.89 6.15 15.76
N SER A 118 -10.79 7.13 16.65
CA SER A 118 -10.47 6.85 18.06
C SER A 118 -11.52 5.97 18.72
N ARG A 119 -12.81 6.14 18.41
CA ARG A 119 -13.90 5.32 18.98
C ARG A 119 -13.78 3.88 18.50
N ILE A 120 -13.63 3.69 17.19
CA ILE A 120 -13.51 2.36 16.58
C ILE A 120 -12.29 1.63 17.12
N LEU A 121 -11.10 2.24 17.08
CA LEU A 121 -9.88 1.61 17.58
C LEU A 121 -9.87 1.40 19.11
N ALA A 122 -10.61 2.22 19.87
CA ALA A 122 -10.74 1.99 21.30
C ALA A 122 -11.52 0.70 21.62
N ASP A 123 -12.42 0.29 20.71
CA ASP A 123 -13.33 -0.84 20.87
C ASP A 123 -12.84 -2.09 20.13
N GLU A 124 -12.09 -1.94 19.05
CA GLU A 124 -11.41 -3.06 18.38
C GLU A 124 -10.07 -3.33 19.07
N VAL A 125 -9.12 -2.41 18.95
CA VAL A 125 -7.70 -2.66 19.23
C VAL A 125 -7.33 -2.66 20.72
N THR A 126 -7.94 -1.79 21.52
CA THR A 126 -7.45 -1.52 22.89
C THR A 126 -8.25 -2.18 24.03
N THR A 127 -9.15 -3.11 23.71
CA THR A 127 -10.03 -3.77 24.70
C THR A 127 -9.30 -4.51 25.81
N HIS A 128 -8.11 -5.02 25.51
CA HIS A 128 -7.22 -5.69 26.44
C HIS A 128 -6.59 -4.77 27.50
N LEU A 129 -6.68 -3.44 27.34
CA LEU A 129 -6.16 -2.48 28.32
C LEU A 129 -7.22 -2.20 29.41
N PRO A 130 -6.87 -2.34 30.72
CA PRO A 130 -7.79 -2.10 31.83
C PRO A 130 -7.93 -0.61 32.13
N LEU A 131 -8.30 0.18 31.12
CA LEU A 131 -8.45 1.64 31.19
C LEU A 131 -9.86 2.05 30.72
N PRO A 132 -10.44 3.12 31.29
CA PRO A 132 -11.71 3.66 30.79
C PRO A 132 -11.63 4.02 29.30
N ARG A 133 -12.72 3.81 28.56
CA ARG A 133 -12.78 4.01 27.10
C ARG A 133 -12.29 5.39 26.66
N PHE A 134 -12.61 6.45 27.40
CA PHE A 134 -12.16 7.81 27.07
C PHE A 134 -10.63 7.97 27.17
N VAL A 135 -9.98 7.31 28.12
CA VAL A 135 -8.51 7.28 28.26
C VAL A 135 -7.90 6.53 27.08
N ARG A 136 -8.45 5.35 26.74
CA ARG A 136 -7.98 4.57 25.58
C ARG A 136 -8.08 5.37 24.28
N ARG A 137 -9.20 6.07 24.07
CA ARG A 137 -9.38 6.99 22.93
C ARG A 137 -8.32 8.09 22.90
N TYR A 138 -8.05 8.73 24.04
CA TYR A 138 -6.99 9.76 24.13
C TYR A 138 -5.61 9.19 23.77
N LEU A 139 -5.26 8.01 24.30
CA LEU A 139 -3.99 7.34 24.02
C LEU A 139 -3.86 6.95 22.54
N VAL A 140 -4.92 6.42 21.92
CA VAL A 140 -4.96 6.14 20.49
C VAL A 140 -4.72 7.42 19.69
N LYS A 141 -5.50 8.48 19.93
CA LYS A 141 -5.34 9.75 19.21
C LYS A 141 -3.93 10.30 19.30
N ARG A 142 -3.34 10.31 20.51
CA ARG A 142 -1.98 10.81 20.74
C ARG A 142 -0.96 9.94 20.01
N ARG A 143 -0.99 8.62 20.21
CA ARG A 143 -0.05 7.68 19.58
C ARG A 143 -0.10 7.79 18.06
N GLN A 144 -1.30 7.71 17.47
CA GLN A 144 -1.46 7.65 16.02
C GLN A 144 -1.06 8.97 15.37
N ARG A 145 -1.48 10.13 15.92
CA ARG A 145 -1.04 11.43 15.40
C ARG A 145 0.47 11.62 15.53
N THR A 146 1.08 11.20 16.63
CA THR A 146 2.53 11.31 16.78
C THR A 146 3.26 10.41 15.78
N ARG A 147 2.90 9.12 15.69
CA ARG A 147 3.64 8.13 14.89
C ARG A 147 3.38 8.22 13.39
N PHE A 148 2.14 8.49 12.99
CA PHE A 148 1.71 8.38 11.59
C PHE A 148 1.52 9.72 10.88
N VAL A 149 1.63 10.84 11.60
CA VAL A 149 1.53 12.18 11.00
C VAL A 149 2.83 12.94 11.27
N LEU A 150 3.12 13.23 12.55
CA LEU A 150 4.27 14.07 12.90
C LEU A 150 5.61 13.38 12.57
N GLN A 151 5.77 12.11 12.94
CA GLN A 151 6.99 11.35 12.65
C GLN A 151 7.11 10.92 11.18
N ASP A 152 6.04 11.00 10.39
CA ASP A 152 6.10 10.75 8.94
C ASP A 152 6.24 12.06 8.14
N GLY A 153 6.73 13.12 8.80
CA GLY A 153 7.13 14.38 8.19
C GLY A 153 5.99 15.31 7.82
N VAL A 154 4.79 15.12 8.36
CA VAL A 154 3.64 16.00 8.08
C VAL A 154 3.64 17.19 9.04
N THR A 155 4.06 18.35 8.52
CA THR A 155 4.15 19.64 9.20
C THR A 155 3.23 20.66 8.51
N ASP A 156 3.17 21.88 9.02
CA ASP A 156 2.40 22.95 8.35
C ASP A 156 3.00 23.30 6.98
N GLN A 157 4.31 23.12 6.79
CA GLN A 157 5.00 23.35 5.52
C GLN A 157 4.76 22.23 4.50
N THR A 158 4.73 20.97 4.94
CA THR A 158 4.58 19.82 4.03
C THR A 158 3.14 19.42 3.79
N ARG A 159 2.21 19.83 4.66
CA ARG A 159 0.78 19.50 4.56
C ARG A 159 0.18 19.77 3.18
N PRO A 160 0.38 20.95 2.54
CA PRO A 160 -0.20 21.20 1.21
C PRO A 160 0.24 20.16 0.17
N HIS A 161 1.51 19.75 0.19
CA HIS A 161 2.02 18.70 -0.70
C HIS A 161 1.47 17.31 -0.34
N VAL A 162 1.29 17.00 0.94
CA VAL A 162 0.68 15.73 1.38
C VAL A 162 -0.78 15.62 0.91
N GLU A 163 -1.53 16.72 0.95
CA GLU A 163 -2.89 16.80 0.42
C GLU A 163 -2.91 16.76 -1.11
N ALA A 164 -1.97 17.42 -1.79
CA ALA A 164 -1.80 17.34 -3.24
C ALA A 164 -1.62 15.89 -3.72
N GLY A 165 -0.87 15.05 -3.00
CA GLY A 165 -0.72 13.63 -3.35
C GLY A 165 -2.03 12.83 -3.36
N PHE A 166 -3.01 13.20 -2.53
CA PHE A 166 -4.36 12.61 -2.60
C PHE A 166 -5.07 13.03 -3.88
N PHE A 167 -5.03 14.31 -4.24
CA PHE A 167 -5.64 14.83 -5.46
C PHE A 167 -4.99 14.28 -6.73
N ASN A 168 -3.66 14.26 -6.79
CA ASN A 168 -2.90 13.71 -7.92
C ASN A 168 -3.23 12.22 -8.15
N ALA A 169 -3.41 11.45 -7.07
CA ALA A 169 -3.84 10.05 -7.17
C ALA A 169 -5.26 9.93 -7.73
N MET A 170 -6.21 10.77 -7.30
CA MET A 170 -7.56 10.77 -7.85
C MET A 170 -7.55 11.09 -9.35
N ASP A 171 -6.82 12.11 -9.77
CA ASP A 171 -6.75 12.56 -11.16
C ASP A 171 -6.06 11.54 -12.08
N GLY A 172 -4.97 10.94 -11.60
CA GLY A 172 -4.28 9.85 -12.28
C GLY A 172 -5.19 8.64 -12.49
N MET A 173 -5.86 8.19 -11.43
CA MET A 173 -6.82 7.08 -11.51
C MET A 173 -8.01 7.40 -12.41
N LEU A 174 -8.63 8.58 -12.25
CA LEU A 174 -9.78 8.99 -13.04
C LEU A 174 -9.44 9.04 -14.53
N THR A 175 -8.23 9.49 -14.87
CA THR A 175 -7.74 9.51 -16.25
C THR A 175 -7.71 8.12 -16.88
N MET A 176 -7.23 7.10 -16.15
CA MET A 176 -7.22 5.71 -16.61
C MET A 176 -8.63 5.10 -16.67
N LEU A 177 -9.48 5.41 -15.69
CA LEU A 177 -10.82 4.82 -15.55
C LEU A 177 -11.86 5.41 -16.53
N LYS A 178 -11.55 6.48 -17.25
CA LYS A 178 -12.41 7.03 -18.32
C LYS A 178 -12.69 6.00 -19.43
N ASN A 179 -11.73 5.13 -19.72
CA ASN A 179 -11.77 4.25 -20.88
C ASN A 179 -12.08 2.78 -20.51
N ARG A 180 -12.10 2.43 -19.22
CA ARG A 180 -12.19 1.04 -18.77
C ARG A 180 -12.62 0.94 -17.30
N PRO A 181 -13.21 -0.20 -16.89
CA PRO A 181 -13.75 -0.35 -15.54
C PRO A 181 -12.68 -0.52 -14.44
N TYR A 182 -11.47 -0.95 -14.79
CA TYR A 182 -10.33 -1.12 -13.88
C TYR A 182 -9.05 -0.61 -14.53
N LEU A 183 -8.04 -0.27 -13.72
CA LEU A 183 -6.88 0.50 -14.19
C LEU A 183 -6.16 -0.16 -15.38
N LEU A 184 -6.00 -1.48 -15.32
CA LEU A 184 -5.25 -2.26 -16.31
C LEU A 184 -6.09 -3.37 -16.95
N GLY A 185 -7.42 -3.19 -17.10
CA GLY A 185 -8.25 -4.14 -17.85
C GLY A 185 -9.75 -4.10 -17.58
N GLN A 186 -10.40 -5.22 -17.89
CA GLN A 186 -11.83 -5.47 -17.65
C GLN A 186 -12.09 -6.16 -16.29
N THR A 187 -11.02 -6.49 -15.55
CA THR A 187 -11.07 -7.05 -14.19
C THR A 187 -10.00 -6.40 -13.31
N PRO A 188 -10.12 -6.44 -11.96
CA PRO A 188 -9.09 -5.90 -11.07
C PRO A 188 -7.72 -6.52 -11.31
N SER A 189 -6.72 -5.67 -11.47
CA SER A 189 -5.31 -6.03 -11.44
C SER A 189 -4.71 -5.84 -10.05
N ILE A 190 -3.45 -6.23 -9.85
CA ILE A 190 -2.74 -5.97 -8.60
C ILE A 190 -2.60 -4.46 -8.31
N ALA A 191 -2.56 -3.61 -9.34
CA ALA A 191 -2.60 -2.16 -9.18
C ALA A 191 -3.92 -1.70 -8.54
N ASP A 192 -5.05 -2.25 -8.98
CA ASP A 192 -6.36 -1.97 -8.40
C ASP A 192 -6.44 -2.45 -6.94
N ILE A 193 -5.94 -3.67 -6.67
CA ILE A 193 -5.91 -4.25 -5.33
C ILE A 193 -5.00 -3.42 -4.39
N GLY A 194 -3.83 -2.98 -4.84
CA GLY A 194 -2.94 -2.09 -4.09
C GLY A 194 -3.63 -0.79 -3.71
N LEU A 195 -4.27 -0.14 -4.69
CA LEU A 195 -5.01 1.11 -4.48
C LEU A 195 -6.27 0.93 -3.62
N MET A 196 -6.81 -0.27 -3.44
CA MET A 196 -7.85 -0.49 -2.42
C MET A 196 -7.36 -0.22 -0.99
N GLY A 197 -6.06 -0.33 -0.71
CA GLY A 197 -5.48 0.03 0.59
C GLY A 197 -5.83 1.45 1.04
N PRO A 198 -5.39 2.49 0.29
CA PRO A 198 -5.77 3.88 0.58
C PRO A 198 -7.23 4.18 0.30
N MET A 199 -7.79 3.65 -0.80
CA MET A 199 -9.10 4.11 -1.28
C MET A 199 -10.27 3.58 -0.48
N LEU A 200 -10.22 2.32 -0.01
CA LEU A 200 -11.34 1.71 0.70
C LEU A 200 -11.39 2.18 2.16
N ARG A 201 -10.40 1.78 2.96
CA ARG A 201 -10.47 1.92 4.42
C ARG A 201 -10.09 3.30 4.90
N HIS A 202 -9.48 4.14 4.06
CA HIS A 202 -9.09 5.51 4.38
C HIS A 202 -9.89 6.51 3.58
N PHE A 203 -9.48 6.86 2.37
CA PHE A 203 -10.07 7.97 1.64
C PHE A 203 -11.58 7.83 1.41
N GLY A 204 -12.11 6.62 1.20
CA GLY A 204 -13.54 6.38 1.02
C GLY A 204 -14.38 6.24 2.30
N GLN A 205 -13.74 6.07 3.47
CA GLN A 205 -14.42 5.79 4.75
C GLN A 205 -14.17 6.84 5.84
N ASP A 206 -13.02 7.52 5.81
CA ASP A 206 -12.70 8.62 6.72
C ASP A 206 -13.54 9.86 6.33
N PRO A 207 -14.25 10.50 7.27
CA PRO A 207 -15.25 11.52 6.96
C PRO A 207 -14.81 12.65 6.01
N THR A 208 -13.66 13.27 6.27
CA THR A 208 -13.13 14.40 5.48
C THR A 208 -12.78 13.99 4.05
N PRO A 209 -11.83 13.06 3.81
CA PRO A 209 -11.46 12.69 2.44
C PRO A 209 -12.62 12.01 1.70
N ALA A 210 -13.52 11.32 2.39
CA ALA A 210 -14.65 10.68 1.74
C ALA A 210 -15.70 11.69 1.27
N ALA A 211 -15.89 12.80 2.00
CA ALA A 211 -16.73 13.89 1.54
C ALA A 211 -16.14 14.53 0.27
N ILE A 212 -14.83 14.78 0.26
CA ILE A 212 -14.11 15.34 -0.90
C ILE A 212 -14.21 14.38 -2.10
N MET A 213 -13.86 13.11 -1.92
CA MET A 213 -13.92 12.08 -2.98
C MET A 213 -15.32 11.97 -3.59
N ARG A 214 -16.38 11.99 -2.78
CA ARG A 214 -17.75 11.88 -3.31
C ARG A 214 -18.22 13.11 -4.07
N ASN A 215 -17.76 14.30 -3.70
CA ASN A 215 -18.17 15.55 -4.35
C ASN A 215 -17.39 15.80 -5.64
N GLU A 216 -16.08 15.55 -5.62
CA GLU A 216 -15.16 15.92 -6.70
C GLU A 216 -14.81 14.74 -7.62
N TRP A 217 -14.69 13.52 -7.08
CA TRP A 217 -14.33 12.30 -7.82
C TRP A 217 -15.32 11.14 -7.61
N PRO A 218 -16.63 11.31 -7.85
CA PRO A 218 -17.64 10.28 -7.60
C PRO A 218 -17.37 8.96 -8.35
N ALA A 219 -16.72 9.02 -9.51
CA ALA A 219 -16.32 7.83 -10.27
C ALA A 219 -15.26 6.98 -9.53
N ILE A 220 -14.41 7.58 -8.69
CA ILE A 220 -13.46 6.84 -7.84
C ILE A 220 -14.21 6.15 -6.70
N ALA A 221 -15.18 6.83 -6.08
CA ALA A 221 -16.04 6.20 -5.07
C ALA A 221 -16.84 5.01 -5.65
N GLU A 222 -17.34 5.15 -6.89
CA GLU A 222 -17.95 4.06 -7.63
C GLU A 222 -16.97 2.92 -7.90
N TRP A 223 -15.74 3.24 -8.33
CA TRP A 223 -14.69 2.25 -8.57
C TRP A 223 -14.34 1.44 -7.30
N VAL A 224 -14.27 2.07 -6.12
CA VAL A 224 -14.07 1.35 -4.85
C VAL A 224 -15.17 0.30 -4.63
N ALA A 225 -16.43 0.70 -4.84
CA ALA A 225 -17.56 -0.22 -4.73
C ALA A 225 -17.51 -1.32 -5.79
N ARG A 226 -17.07 -1.00 -7.01
CA ARG A 226 -16.90 -1.95 -8.13
C ARG A 226 -15.87 -3.01 -7.79
N VAL A 227 -14.65 -2.62 -7.37
CA VAL A 227 -13.59 -3.57 -6.99
C VAL A 227 -14.03 -4.46 -5.83
N TRP A 228 -14.70 -3.89 -4.80
CA TRP A 228 -15.19 -4.66 -3.67
C TRP A 228 -16.20 -5.76 -4.03
N ASN A 229 -16.94 -5.58 -5.14
CA ASN A 229 -17.94 -6.50 -5.65
C ASN A 229 -17.49 -7.26 -6.93
N ALA A 230 -16.25 -7.08 -7.39
CA ALA A 230 -15.77 -7.66 -8.64
C ALA A 230 -15.82 -9.21 -8.65
N GLY A 231 -15.72 -9.84 -7.48
CA GLY A 231 -15.80 -11.30 -7.33
C GLY A 231 -17.14 -11.90 -7.80
N THR A 232 -18.24 -11.15 -7.76
CA THR A 232 -19.56 -11.61 -8.22
C THR A 232 -19.88 -11.21 -9.66
N MET A 233 -19.03 -10.40 -10.30
CA MET A 233 -19.27 -9.95 -11.67
C MET A 233 -18.96 -11.07 -12.67
N SER A 234 -19.89 -11.29 -13.60
CA SER A 234 -19.71 -12.12 -14.79
C SER A 234 -19.35 -11.23 -15.99
N GLY A 235 -18.42 -11.66 -16.83
CA GLY A 235 -18.04 -10.90 -18.03
C GLY A 235 -16.62 -11.18 -18.47
N ASP A 236 -16.10 -10.29 -19.32
CA ASP A 236 -14.70 -10.30 -19.72
C ASP A 236 -13.79 -10.10 -18.51
N THR A 237 -12.82 -11.00 -18.32
CA THR A 237 -11.81 -10.93 -17.26
C THR A 237 -10.41 -10.65 -17.81
N SER A 238 -10.32 -10.06 -19.00
CA SER A 238 -9.05 -9.71 -19.63
C SER A 238 -8.34 -8.58 -18.88
N LEU A 239 -7.03 -8.77 -18.70
CA LEU A 239 -6.10 -7.69 -18.35
C LEU A 239 -5.44 -7.20 -19.64
N LEU A 240 -4.92 -5.97 -19.62
CA LEU A 240 -4.25 -5.39 -20.78
C LEU A 240 -2.92 -6.10 -21.08
N GLU A 241 -2.62 -6.18 -22.37
CA GLU A 241 -1.36 -6.75 -22.89
C GLU A 241 -0.33 -5.67 -23.25
N THR A 242 -0.71 -4.39 -23.17
CA THR A 242 0.18 -3.24 -23.35
C THR A 242 -0.08 -2.20 -22.27
N VAL A 243 0.94 -1.41 -21.92
CA VAL A 243 0.79 -0.32 -20.95
C VAL A 243 -0.02 0.80 -21.61
N PRO A 244 -1.16 1.19 -21.02
CA PRO A 244 -2.03 2.17 -21.65
C PRO A 244 -1.44 3.59 -21.50
N ALA A 245 -1.55 4.41 -22.55
CA ALA A 245 -1.01 5.77 -22.55
C ALA A 245 -1.64 6.68 -21.47
N ASP A 246 -2.88 6.39 -21.05
CA ASP A 246 -3.57 7.11 -19.98
C ASP A 246 -3.00 6.83 -18.57
N ALA A 247 -2.09 5.87 -18.42
CA ALA A 247 -1.32 5.68 -17.17
C ALA A 247 -0.24 6.75 -16.95
N ALA A 248 0.13 7.50 -17.99
CA ALA A 248 1.28 8.42 -17.96
C ALA A 248 1.19 9.48 -16.84
N LEU A 249 0.00 9.97 -16.54
CA LEU A 249 -0.19 10.97 -15.47
C LEU A 249 0.15 10.39 -14.09
N LEU A 250 -0.36 9.19 -13.78
CA LEU A 250 -0.09 8.51 -12.52
C LEU A 250 1.38 8.09 -12.45
N LEU A 251 1.95 7.58 -13.54
CA LEU A 251 3.37 7.19 -13.60
C LEU A 251 4.31 8.39 -13.44
N LYS A 252 3.94 9.58 -13.92
CA LYS A 252 4.70 10.81 -13.65
C LYS A 252 4.69 11.15 -12.16
N GLU A 253 3.53 11.10 -11.52
CA GLU A 253 3.41 11.35 -10.06
C GLU A 253 4.24 10.36 -9.26
N ILE A 254 4.20 9.07 -9.60
CA ILE A 254 5.01 8.03 -8.94
C ILE A 254 6.51 8.34 -9.05
N ALA A 255 6.98 8.78 -10.22
CA ALA A 255 8.38 9.10 -10.46
C ALA A 255 8.83 10.28 -9.59
N GLU A 256 8.08 11.38 -9.64
CA GLU A 256 8.44 12.65 -9.01
C GLU A 256 8.25 12.61 -7.49
N THR A 257 7.67 11.54 -6.95
CA THR A 257 7.37 11.37 -5.53
C THR A 257 7.96 10.10 -4.91
N HIS A 258 7.30 8.96 -5.11
CA HIS A 258 7.63 7.69 -4.46
C HIS A 258 9.03 7.19 -4.82
N ILE A 259 9.43 7.30 -6.08
CA ILE A 259 10.78 6.89 -6.50
C ILE A 259 11.85 7.76 -5.83
N VAL A 260 11.60 9.06 -5.67
CA VAL A 260 12.49 9.95 -4.90
C VAL A 260 12.58 9.50 -3.44
N GLN A 261 11.45 9.13 -2.81
CA GLN A 261 11.43 8.61 -1.45
C GLN A 261 12.23 7.30 -1.32
N LEU A 262 12.05 6.36 -2.24
CA LEU A 262 12.81 5.10 -2.26
C LEU A 262 14.32 5.36 -2.36
N ARG A 263 14.74 6.29 -3.24
CA ARG A 263 16.14 6.67 -3.42
C ARG A 263 16.75 7.22 -2.13
N GLU A 264 16.15 8.27 -1.56
CA GLU A 264 16.72 8.93 -0.38
C GLU A 264 16.70 8.04 0.86
N ASN A 265 15.65 7.22 1.01
CA ASN A 265 15.59 6.22 2.07
C ASN A 265 16.68 5.15 1.92
N ALA A 266 16.90 4.61 0.72
CA ALA A 266 17.92 3.60 0.45
C ALA A 266 19.35 4.14 0.66
N LEU A 267 19.62 5.36 0.19
CA LEU A 267 20.87 6.06 0.44
C LEU A 267 21.13 6.24 1.95
N ALA A 268 20.12 6.67 2.70
CA ALA A 268 20.25 6.85 4.14
C ALA A 268 20.44 5.52 4.90
N TYR A 269 19.72 4.48 4.49
CA TYR A 269 19.89 3.13 5.03
C TYR A 269 21.30 2.59 4.80
N GLY A 270 21.83 2.72 3.58
CA GLY A 270 23.20 2.31 3.25
C GLY A 270 24.28 3.04 4.05
N ARG A 271 23.99 4.26 4.50
CA ARG A 271 24.86 5.06 5.40
C ARG A 271 24.64 4.75 6.89
N GLY A 272 23.74 3.84 7.25
CA GLY A 272 23.41 3.52 8.65
C GLY A 272 22.70 4.66 9.39
N GLN A 273 22.05 5.58 8.67
CA GLN A 273 21.33 6.70 9.26
C GLN A 273 20.00 6.23 9.87
N ARG A 274 19.53 6.94 10.91
CA ARG A 274 18.22 6.68 11.54
C ARG A 274 17.10 7.48 10.90
N THR A 275 17.43 8.65 10.37
CA THR A 275 16.52 9.57 9.71
C THR A 275 17.14 10.10 8.44
N PHE A 276 16.30 10.58 7.52
CA PHE A 276 16.72 11.20 6.27
C PHE A 276 15.85 12.41 5.93
N GLU A 277 16.29 13.14 4.93
CA GLU A 277 15.56 14.25 4.33
C GLU A 277 15.38 13.96 2.84
N MET A 278 14.35 14.53 2.25
CA MET A 278 14.11 14.42 0.81
C MET A 278 13.49 15.70 0.26
N GLN A 279 13.95 16.12 -0.91
CA GLN A 279 13.28 17.13 -1.72
C GLN A 279 12.40 16.40 -2.73
N VAL A 280 11.09 16.52 -2.57
CA VAL A 280 10.09 15.90 -3.45
C VAL A 280 9.29 16.99 -4.10
N GLN A 281 9.30 17.04 -5.43
CA GLN A 281 8.76 18.17 -6.20
C GLN A 281 9.27 19.51 -5.60
N ASP A 282 8.38 20.41 -5.21
CA ASP A 282 8.69 21.70 -4.58
C ASP A 282 8.69 21.67 -3.04
N CYS A 283 8.60 20.49 -2.42
CA CYS A 283 8.49 20.32 -0.97
C CYS A 283 9.70 19.63 -0.33
N HIS A 284 10.25 20.23 0.73
CA HIS A 284 11.33 19.65 1.54
C HIS A 284 10.77 18.92 2.77
N TYR A 285 11.01 17.62 2.85
CA TYR A 285 10.69 16.81 4.02
C TYR A 285 11.95 16.56 4.86
N GLN A 286 11.80 16.67 6.18
CA GLN A 286 12.89 16.55 7.14
C GLN A 286 12.59 15.49 8.21
N ASN A 287 13.65 14.92 8.78
CA ASN A 287 13.58 14.00 9.93
C ASN A 287 12.69 12.76 9.70
N LEU A 288 12.58 12.28 8.46
CA LEU A 288 11.82 11.08 8.14
C LEU A 288 12.55 9.84 8.65
N PRO A 289 11.87 8.85 9.26
CA PRO A 289 12.51 7.63 9.73
C PRO A 289 12.96 6.78 8.54
N VAL A 290 14.21 6.30 8.61
CA VAL A 290 14.70 5.32 7.64
C VAL A 290 13.94 4.01 7.80
N SER A 291 13.37 3.51 6.71
CA SER A 291 12.62 2.26 6.64
C SER A 291 13.42 1.19 5.91
N ARG A 292 13.79 0.13 6.63
CA ARG A 292 14.37 -1.09 6.02
C ARG A 292 13.41 -1.75 5.04
N TYR A 293 12.11 -1.69 5.29
CA TYR A 293 11.09 -2.27 4.42
C TYR A 293 11.03 -1.55 3.07
N ARG A 294 11.18 -0.23 3.02
CA ARG A 294 11.26 0.51 1.75
C ARG A 294 12.52 0.16 0.94
N VAL A 295 13.61 -0.24 1.61
CA VAL A 295 14.77 -0.81 0.91
C VAL A 295 14.43 -2.16 0.29
N TYR A 296 13.65 -2.99 0.99
CA TYR A 296 13.13 -4.25 0.45
C TYR A 296 12.17 -4.02 -0.73
N CYS A 297 11.29 -3.02 -0.68
CA CYS A 297 10.45 -2.62 -1.82
C CYS A 297 11.30 -2.30 -3.06
N LEU A 298 12.32 -1.45 -2.91
CA LEU A 298 13.22 -1.11 -4.03
C LEU A 298 14.00 -2.34 -4.54
N GLU A 299 14.52 -3.17 -3.64
CA GLU A 299 15.18 -4.43 -3.97
C GLU A 299 14.25 -5.32 -4.82
N ARG A 300 12.98 -5.41 -4.43
CA ARG A 300 11.97 -6.22 -5.12
C ARG A 300 11.61 -5.69 -6.49
N LEU A 301 11.37 -4.38 -6.63
CA LEU A 301 11.12 -3.76 -7.93
C LEU A 301 12.30 -3.94 -8.89
N ARG A 302 13.54 -3.74 -8.41
CA ARG A 302 14.74 -3.94 -9.25
C ARG A 302 14.87 -5.38 -9.73
N GLU A 303 14.64 -6.34 -8.87
CA GLU A 303 14.70 -7.75 -9.26
C GLU A 303 13.61 -8.13 -10.27
N GLU A 304 12.40 -7.61 -10.13
CA GLU A 304 11.34 -7.79 -11.13
C GLU A 304 11.73 -7.16 -12.48
N PHE A 305 12.34 -5.98 -12.47
CA PHE A 305 12.86 -5.35 -13.69
C PHE A 305 13.98 -6.18 -14.34
N HIS A 306 14.97 -6.62 -13.56
CA HIS A 306 16.11 -7.38 -14.07
C HIS A 306 15.77 -8.81 -14.50
N ALA A 307 14.63 -9.35 -14.06
CA ALA A 307 14.10 -10.62 -14.55
C ALA A 307 13.49 -10.53 -15.96
N LEU A 308 13.19 -9.32 -16.46
CA LEU A 308 12.69 -9.08 -17.81
C LEU A 308 13.76 -9.29 -18.87
N SER A 309 13.35 -9.68 -20.08
CA SER A 309 14.25 -9.74 -21.24
C SER A 309 14.76 -8.34 -21.63
N PRO A 310 15.88 -8.21 -22.36
CA PRO A 310 16.39 -6.90 -22.80
C PRO A 310 15.37 -6.05 -23.57
N ASP A 311 14.55 -6.69 -24.42
CA ASP A 311 13.49 -6.01 -25.18
C ASP A 311 12.39 -5.50 -24.24
N GLN A 312 11.98 -6.33 -23.27
CA GLN A 312 10.98 -5.95 -22.25
C GLN A 312 11.49 -4.84 -21.33
N GLN A 313 12.77 -4.86 -20.94
CA GLN A 313 13.40 -3.78 -20.18
C GLN A 313 13.39 -2.46 -20.97
N THR A 314 13.63 -2.53 -22.28
CA THR A 314 13.57 -1.37 -23.17
C THR A 314 12.14 -0.83 -23.28
N ASP A 315 11.16 -1.71 -23.38
CA ASP A 315 9.74 -1.37 -23.41
C ASP A 315 9.28 -0.69 -22.11
N VAL A 316 9.63 -1.26 -20.94
CA VAL A 316 9.37 -0.63 -19.63
C VAL A 316 9.96 0.79 -19.56
N ARG A 317 11.23 0.97 -19.97
CA ARG A 317 11.87 2.30 -19.96
C ARG A 317 11.15 3.30 -20.87
N SER A 318 10.56 2.84 -21.98
CA SER A 318 9.79 3.71 -22.88
C SER A 318 8.52 4.27 -22.24
N HIS A 319 7.93 3.53 -21.29
CA HIS A 319 6.75 3.94 -20.52
C HIS A 319 7.09 4.77 -19.28
N LEU A 320 8.36 4.82 -18.88
CA LEU A 320 8.86 5.45 -17.65
C LEU A 320 9.93 6.52 -17.99
N PRO A 321 9.57 7.60 -18.71
CA PRO A 321 10.54 8.56 -19.25
C PRO A 321 11.17 9.51 -18.20
N GLN A 322 10.60 9.59 -17.00
CA GLN A 322 11.11 10.45 -15.93
C GLN A 322 12.46 9.96 -15.42
N ALA A 323 13.39 10.90 -15.19
CA ALA A 323 14.77 10.58 -14.84
C ALA A 323 14.90 9.84 -13.50
N GLU A 324 13.95 10.06 -12.58
CA GLU A 324 13.91 9.41 -11.27
C GLU A 324 13.86 7.88 -11.39
N TYR A 325 13.20 7.36 -12.42
CA TYR A 325 13.11 5.91 -12.65
C TYR A 325 14.44 5.24 -12.97
N ALA A 326 15.50 6.00 -13.26
CA ALA A 326 16.86 5.48 -13.33
C ALA A 326 17.21 4.60 -12.12
N LEU A 327 16.66 4.95 -10.94
CA LEU A 327 16.77 4.16 -9.71
C LEU A 327 16.40 2.68 -9.89
N LEU A 328 15.46 2.33 -10.77
CA LEU A 328 14.97 0.96 -10.93
C LEU A 328 15.89 0.05 -11.74
N TRP A 329 16.88 0.60 -12.43
CA TRP A 329 17.78 -0.19 -13.30
C TRP A 329 19.26 0.16 -13.19
N GLU A 330 19.60 1.26 -12.52
CA GLU A 330 20.98 1.61 -12.19
C GLU A 330 21.39 1.05 -10.82
N ALA A 331 22.68 0.75 -10.66
CA ALA A 331 23.25 0.15 -9.45
C ALA A 331 23.95 1.16 -8.53
N ASP A 332 23.77 2.46 -8.78
CA ASP A 332 24.41 3.57 -8.07
C ASP A 332 23.97 3.68 -6.59
N VAL A 333 22.69 3.41 -6.33
CA VAL A 333 22.13 3.33 -4.98
C VAL A 333 22.00 1.87 -4.57
N ALA A 334 22.58 1.47 -3.44
CA ALA A 334 22.44 0.10 -2.95
C ALA A 334 21.01 -0.18 -2.44
N ALA A 335 20.41 -1.28 -2.89
CA ALA A 335 19.08 -1.75 -2.47
C ALA A 335 19.19 -3.13 -1.82
N THR A 336 19.94 -3.23 -0.72
CA THR A 336 20.17 -4.50 -0.02
C THR A 336 19.51 -4.49 1.35
N SER A 337 18.30 -5.04 1.43
CA SER A 337 17.51 -5.01 2.66
C SER A 337 17.96 -6.07 3.67
N LEU A 338 18.54 -7.18 3.19
CA LEU A 338 18.82 -8.41 3.95
C LEU A 338 17.57 -9.02 4.62
N TYR A 339 16.36 -8.66 4.18
CA TYR A 339 15.13 -9.05 4.85
C TYR A 339 14.71 -10.49 4.53
N ASP A 340 14.60 -10.80 3.23
CA ASP A 340 14.09 -12.07 2.73
C ASP A 340 15.15 -12.81 1.90
N VAL A 341 16.36 -12.93 2.47
CA VAL A 341 17.52 -13.54 1.80
C VAL A 341 17.22 -14.97 1.34
N ASP A 342 16.52 -15.73 2.19
CA ASP A 342 16.19 -17.14 1.95
C ASP A 342 14.90 -17.35 1.14
N ARG A 343 14.26 -16.27 0.65
CA ARG A 343 13.01 -16.31 -0.14
C ARG A 343 11.87 -17.06 0.55
N GLN A 344 11.69 -16.77 1.83
CA GLN A 344 10.66 -17.39 2.65
C GLN A 344 9.43 -16.51 2.85
N ALA A 345 9.45 -15.24 2.43
CA ALA A 345 8.23 -14.43 2.40
C ALA A 345 7.11 -15.13 1.62
N PRO A 346 5.85 -15.10 2.12
CA PRO A 346 5.36 -14.36 3.29
C PRO A 346 5.48 -15.12 4.63
N PHE A 347 6.11 -16.30 4.68
CA PHE A 347 6.23 -17.15 5.87
C PHE A 347 7.40 -16.78 6.80
N ASN A 348 8.28 -15.88 6.37
CA ASN A 348 9.31 -15.31 7.23
C ASN A 348 8.70 -14.38 8.29
N LYS A 349 9.51 -13.99 9.28
CA LYS A 349 9.09 -13.04 10.31
C LYS A 349 9.04 -11.63 9.75
N ALA A 350 7.94 -10.91 9.99
CA ALA A 350 7.75 -9.54 9.53
C ALA A 350 8.86 -8.57 10.00
N ILE A 351 9.21 -7.60 9.16
CA ILE A 351 9.97 -6.42 9.60
C ILE A 351 9.06 -5.58 10.48
N ASN A 352 9.50 -5.26 11.70
CA ASN A 352 8.82 -4.23 12.46
C ASN A 352 9.02 -2.86 11.79
N VAL A 353 8.11 -2.48 10.90
CA VAL A 353 8.06 -1.16 10.23
C VAL A 353 7.72 0.01 11.15
N LEU A 354 7.41 -0.23 12.43
CA LEU A 354 7.20 0.83 13.42
C LEU A 354 8.44 0.99 14.30
N PRO A 355 8.99 2.21 14.45
CA PRO A 355 10.09 2.47 15.37
C PRO A 355 9.71 2.27 16.85
#